data_AF-A0A2M7KHC8-F1
#
_entry.id   AF-A0A2M7KHC8-F1
#
_cell.length_a   1.000
_cell.length_b   1.000
_cell.length_c   1.000
_cell.angle_alpha   90.00
_cell.angle_beta   90.00
_cell.angle_gamma   90.00
#
_symmetry.space_group_name_H-M   'P 1'
#
loop_
_entity.id
_entity.type
_entity.pdbx_description
1 polymer ?
#
loop_
_entity_poly.entity_id
_entity_poly.type
_entity_poly.pdbx_seq_one_letter_code
_entity_poly.pdbx_strand_id
1 'polypeptide(L)'
;MAQLRETRFSDVCGTVDELKRLMDEEPEAGLQADTLTGFVEDCVYMIGRMDLRLREFQQLRDEVARLSQQMLAIPDSRSPYAEQVAAAMVGRLQARRVLSTEETAALSAQAEEVRGVAGEQEQLLRRFKEACMELGAQCRAIEGNRGWDRDSSEAETAGLEASLAAWLPPSPHREKILDFLSRDRAVVLPKEEGEVPLIQFEDGGVIALSAVRWSAAVSNFVPASFDPSPRANRYRPEEG
;
A
#
# COMPACT_ATOMS: atom_id res chain seq x y z
N MET A 1 -17.84 -9.35 1.37
CA MET A 1 -17.26 -8.36 0.43
C MET A 1 -18.42 -7.62 -0.21
N ALA A 2 -18.40 -6.29 -0.26
CA ALA A 2 -19.40 -5.55 -1.02
C ALA A 2 -19.28 -5.97 -2.50
N GLN A 3 -20.41 -6.24 -3.15
CA GLN A 3 -20.45 -6.59 -4.56
C GLN A 3 -19.82 -5.46 -5.37
N LEU A 4 -18.96 -5.79 -6.34
CA LEU A 4 -18.36 -4.80 -7.23
C LEU A 4 -19.48 -4.17 -8.07
N ARG A 5 -19.56 -2.84 -8.02
CA ARG A 5 -20.51 -2.01 -8.75
C ARG A 5 -19.73 -0.99 -9.56
N GLU A 6 -20.11 -0.79 -10.82
CA GLU A 6 -19.58 0.29 -11.65
C GLU A 6 -20.21 1.64 -11.25
N THR A 7 -19.41 2.70 -11.34
CA THR A 7 -19.79 4.07 -10.99
C THR A 7 -19.79 4.97 -12.23
N ARG A 8 -20.56 6.06 -12.19
CA ARG A 8 -20.66 7.01 -13.31
C ARG A 8 -19.44 7.90 -13.50
N PHE A 9 -18.66 8.08 -12.45
CA PHE A 9 -17.39 8.81 -12.46
C PHE A 9 -16.32 8.00 -11.73
N SER A 10 -15.05 8.30 -12.01
CA SER A 10 -13.91 7.76 -11.27
C SER A 10 -13.73 8.35 -9.88
N ASP A 11 -14.31 9.53 -9.60
CA ASP A 11 -14.13 10.24 -8.32
C ASP A 11 -15.45 10.74 -7.71
N VAL A 12 -15.40 11.05 -6.41
CA VAL A 12 -16.58 11.56 -5.69
C VAL A 12 -16.91 12.98 -6.13
N CYS A 13 -15.88 13.81 -6.35
CA CYS A 13 -16.07 15.22 -6.71
C CYS A 13 -16.82 15.40 -8.03
N GLY A 14 -16.43 14.71 -9.10
CA GLY A 14 -17.13 14.75 -10.38
C GLY A 14 -18.57 14.24 -10.29
N THR A 15 -18.80 13.21 -9.47
CA THR A 15 -20.15 12.70 -9.17
C THR A 15 -21.03 13.77 -8.52
N VAL A 16 -20.49 14.50 -7.53
CA VAL A 16 -21.20 15.57 -6.83
C VAL A 16 -21.41 16.80 -7.71
N ASP A 17 -20.40 17.16 -8.52
CA ASP A 17 -20.46 18.30 -9.44
C ASP A 17 -21.58 18.13 -10.47
N GLU A 18 -21.72 16.94 -11.05
CA GLU A 18 -22.80 16.62 -11.99
C GLU A 18 -24.15 16.52 -11.30
N LEU A 19 -24.22 15.97 -10.08
CA LEU A 19 -25.45 15.94 -9.28
C LEU A 19 -25.98 17.36 -9.03
N LYS A 20 -25.12 18.29 -8.59
CA LYS A 20 -25.49 19.70 -8.38
C LYS A 20 -25.98 20.35 -9.67
N ARG A 21 -25.25 20.15 -10.77
CA ARG A 21 -25.63 20.67 -12.08
C ARG A 21 -27.01 20.20 -12.51
N LEU A 22 -27.32 18.91 -12.38
CA LEU A 22 -28.63 18.37 -12.75
C LEU A 22 -29.73 19.01 -11.90
N MET A 23 -29.52 19.15 -10.59
CA MET A 23 -30.49 19.80 -9.69
C MET A 23 -30.74 21.26 -10.03
N ASP A 24 -29.70 22.00 -10.46
CA ASP A 24 -29.78 23.44 -10.69
C ASP A 24 -30.18 23.82 -12.13
N GLU A 25 -29.65 23.12 -13.14
CA GLU A 25 -29.90 23.43 -14.56
C GLU A 25 -31.08 22.66 -15.17
N GLU A 26 -31.43 21.49 -14.62
CA GLU A 26 -32.47 20.61 -15.18
C GLU A 26 -33.59 20.21 -14.18
N PRO A 27 -34.08 21.12 -13.31
CA PRO A 27 -35.03 20.76 -12.25
C PRO A 27 -36.38 20.22 -12.77
N GLU A 28 -36.79 20.62 -13.97
CA GLU A 28 -38.10 20.33 -14.57
C GLU A 28 -38.06 19.20 -15.62
N ALA A 29 -36.87 18.72 -16.01
CA ALA A 29 -36.68 17.74 -17.09
C ALA A 29 -37.21 16.33 -16.76
N GLY A 30 -38.02 16.18 -15.71
CA GLY A 30 -38.45 14.87 -15.22
C GLY A 30 -37.28 14.03 -14.76
N LEU A 31 -36.25 14.65 -14.16
CA LEU A 31 -35.14 13.96 -13.51
C LEU A 31 -35.71 12.85 -12.65
N GLN A 32 -35.55 11.61 -13.12
CA GLN A 32 -36.06 10.46 -12.40
C GLN A 32 -35.34 10.47 -11.05
N ALA A 33 -36.10 10.45 -9.96
CA ALA A 33 -35.55 10.39 -8.61
C ALA A 33 -34.49 9.28 -8.49
N ASP A 34 -34.66 8.21 -9.27
CA ASP A 34 -33.72 7.10 -9.43
C ASP A 34 -32.34 7.54 -9.96
N THR A 35 -32.27 8.47 -10.91
CA THR A 35 -31.00 9.00 -11.45
C THR A 35 -30.23 9.78 -10.38
N LEU A 36 -30.90 10.71 -9.69
CA LEU A 36 -30.28 11.50 -8.62
C LEU A 36 -29.85 10.60 -7.44
N THR A 37 -30.71 9.64 -7.09
CA THR A 37 -30.40 8.60 -6.10
C THR A 37 -29.16 7.80 -6.52
N GLY A 38 -29.06 7.45 -7.79
CA GLY A 38 -27.91 6.74 -8.36
C GLY A 38 -26.57 7.46 -8.16
N PHE A 39 -26.53 8.79 -8.29
CA PHE A 39 -25.32 9.58 -7.99
C PHE A 39 -24.97 9.57 -6.51
N VAL A 40 -25.96 9.69 -5.62
CA VAL A 40 -25.74 9.62 -4.17
C VAL A 40 -25.22 8.23 -3.77
N GLU A 41 -25.79 7.17 -4.33
CA GLU A 41 -25.32 5.80 -4.10
C GLU A 41 -23.90 5.58 -4.60
N ASP A 42 -23.53 6.14 -5.75
CA ASP A 42 -22.15 6.09 -6.27
C ASP A 42 -21.18 6.77 -5.28
N CYS A 43 -21.52 7.95 -4.75
CA CYS A 43 -20.73 8.63 -3.72
C CYS A 43 -20.57 7.77 -2.45
N VAL A 44 -21.67 7.19 -1.95
CA VAL A 44 -21.64 6.34 -0.74
C VAL A 44 -20.79 5.08 -0.97
N TYR A 45 -20.89 4.47 -2.16
CA TYR A 45 -20.08 3.32 -2.54
C TYR A 45 -18.58 3.67 -2.55
N MET A 46 -18.21 4.79 -3.20
CA MET A 46 -16.84 5.30 -3.26
C MET A 46 -16.26 5.60 -1.86
N ILE A 47 -17.01 6.31 -1.02
CA ILE A 47 -16.63 6.58 0.38
C ILE A 47 -16.43 5.27 1.14
N GLY A 48 -17.32 4.28 0.95
CA GLY A 48 -17.17 2.95 1.56
C GLY A 48 -15.87 2.25 1.16
N ARG A 49 -15.43 2.40 -0.10
CA ARG A 49 -14.14 1.87 -0.57
C ARG A 49 -12.95 2.60 0.04
N MET A 50 -13.02 3.91 0.14
CA MET A 50 -12.00 4.71 0.83
C MET A 50 -11.90 4.34 2.32
N ASP A 51 -13.03 4.12 2.99
CA ASP A 51 -13.07 3.69 4.39
C ASP A 51 -12.45 2.30 4.57
N LEU A 52 -12.71 1.35 3.67
CA LEU A 52 -12.02 0.05 3.68
C LEU A 52 -10.50 0.23 3.59
N ARG A 53 -10.03 1.08 2.66
CA ARG A 53 -8.60 1.38 2.51
C ARG A 53 -8.02 2.06 3.75
N LEU A 54 -8.75 3.01 4.35
CA LEU A 54 -8.34 3.66 5.60
C LEU A 54 -8.16 2.62 6.72
N ARG A 55 -9.06 1.63 6.81
CA ARG A 55 -8.95 0.56 7.80
C ARG A 55 -7.72 -0.32 7.57
N GLU A 56 -7.33 -0.59 6.32
CA GLU A 56 -6.05 -1.29 6.01
C GLU A 56 -4.87 -0.52 6.62
N PHE A 57 -4.81 0.80 6.45
CA PHE A 57 -3.75 1.64 7.03
C PHE A 57 -3.81 1.71 8.56
N GLN A 58 -5.01 1.73 9.14
CA GLN A 58 -5.16 1.68 10.60
C GLN A 58 -4.68 0.35 11.17
N GLN A 59 -4.94 -0.77 10.49
CA GLN A 59 -4.42 -2.07 10.88
C GLN A 59 -2.89 -2.12 10.79
N LEU A 60 -2.29 -1.60 9.71
CA LEU A 60 -0.84 -1.48 9.60
C LEU A 60 -0.26 -0.65 10.74
N ARG A 61 -0.86 0.50 11.07
CA ARG A 61 -0.43 1.34 12.20
C ARG A 61 -0.39 0.53 13.50
N ASP A 62 -1.44 -0.23 13.78
CA ASP A 62 -1.54 -1.02 15.01
C ASP A 62 -0.49 -2.14 15.03
N GLU A 63 -0.20 -2.74 13.88
CA GLU A 63 0.83 -3.76 13.71
C GLU A 63 2.25 -3.20 13.87
N VAL A 64 2.52 -2.02 13.32
CA VAL A 64 3.79 -1.29 13.54
C VAL A 64 4.00 -1.01 15.03
N ALA A 65 2.96 -0.56 15.74
CA ALA A 65 3.03 -0.33 17.18
C ALA A 65 3.33 -1.61 17.95
N ARG A 66 2.68 -2.73 17.58
CA ARG A 66 2.93 -4.05 18.17
C ARG A 66 4.37 -4.51 17.97
N LEU A 67 4.91 -4.41 16.75
CA LEU A 67 6.29 -4.78 16.44
C LEU A 67 7.30 -3.89 17.18
N SER A 68 7.04 -2.59 17.26
CA SER A 68 7.87 -1.66 18.02
C SER A 68 7.95 -2.04 19.49
N GLN A 69 6.82 -2.37 20.12
CA GLN A 69 6.79 -2.86 21.51
C GLN A 69 7.57 -4.17 21.68
N GLN A 70 7.48 -5.10 20.72
CA GLN A 70 8.25 -6.35 20.76
C GLN A 70 9.76 -6.10 20.69
N MET A 71 10.20 -5.16 19.85
CA MET A 71 11.61 -4.79 19.72
C MET A 71 12.12 -4.11 20.99
N LEU A 72 11.33 -3.23 21.60
CA LEU A 72 11.66 -2.59 22.88
C LEU A 72 11.76 -3.57 24.06
N ALA A 73 11.08 -4.72 23.97
CA ALA A 73 11.17 -5.79 24.97
C ALA A 73 12.39 -6.73 24.77
N ILE A 74 13.22 -6.51 23.75
CA ILE A 74 14.46 -7.27 23.57
C ILE A 74 15.50 -6.74 24.56
N PRO A 75 16.07 -7.59 25.44
CA PRO A 75 17.03 -7.13 26.43
C PRO A 75 18.34 -6.70 25.78
N ASP A 76 19.09 -5.85 26.50
CA ASP A 76 20.42 -5.43 26.09
C ASP A 76 21.40 -6.60 26.05
N SER A 77 22.42 -6.45 25.21
CA SER A 77 23.52 -7.39 25.10
C SER A 77 24.34 -7.45 26.39
N ARG A 78 24.74 -8.67 26.78
CA ARG A 78 25.74 -8.91 27.84
C ARG A 78 27.19 -8.73 27.36
N SER A 79 27.43 -8.04 26.26
CA SER A 79 28.79 -7.73 25.75
C SER A 79 29.73 -7.19 26.84
N PRO A 80 29.32 -6.25 27.71
CA PRO A 80 30.20 -5.73 28.75
C PRO A 80 30.70 -6.81 29.73
N TYR A 81 29.88 -7.85 29.99
CA TYR A 81 30.30 -8.99 30.80
C TYR A 81 31.33 -9.84 30.07
N ALA A 82 31.09 -10.17 28.80
CA ALA A 82 32.04 -10.94 27.99
C ALA A 82 33.39 -10.22 27.86
N GLU A 83 33.38 -8.90 27.69
CA GLU A 83 34.59 -8.06 27.65
C GLU A 83 35.39 -8.13 28.96
N GLN A 84 34.72 -8.10 30.11
CA GLN A 84 35.37 -8.26 31.42
C GLN A 84 35.99 -9.66 31.58
N VAL A 85 35.26 -10.71 31.22
CA VAL A 85 35.77 -12.09 31.26
C VAL A 85 36.98 -12.25 30.34
N ALA A 86 36.89 -11.74 29.11
CA ALA A 86 37.98 -11.78 28.13
C ALA A 86 39.21 -11.01 28.61
N ALA A 87 39.04 -9.82 29.20
CA ALA A 87 40.15 -9.04 29.75
C ALA A 87 40.88 -9.79 30.88
N ALA A 88 40.14 -10.47 31.77
CA ALA A 88 40.72 -11.30 32.82
C ALA A 88 41.51 -12.50 32.24
N MET A 89 40.99 -13.14 31.20
CA MET A 89 41.69 -14.22 30.49
C MET A 89 43.01 -13.71 29.86
N VAL A 90 42.96 -12.57 29.17
CA VAL A 90 44.14 -11.94 28.56
C VAL A 90 45.21 -11.64 29.60
N GLY A 91 44.83 -11.07 30.76
CA GLY A 91 45.78 -10.78 31.84
C GLY A 91 46.50 -12.03 32.37
N ARG A 92 45.79 -13.17 32.48
CA ARG A 92 46.41 -14.45 32.88
C ARG A 92 47.37 -14.99 31.82
N LEU A 93 46.98 -14.92 30.55
CA LEU A 93 47.80 -15.40 29.43
C LEU A 93 49.07 -14.55 29.22
N GLN A 94 48.99 -13.25 29.49
CA GLN A 94 50.12 -12.32 29.39
C GLN A 94 51.24 -12.59 30.41
N ALA A 95 50.98 -13.35 31.48
CA ALA A 95 52.01 -13.74 32.45
C ALA A 95 53.10 -14.64 31.86
N ARG A 96 52.92 -15.18 30.64
CA ARG A 96 53.91 -15.98 29.88
C ARG A 96 54.57 -17.11 30.69
N ARG A 97 53.82 -17.72 31.59
CA ARG A 97 54.24 -18.88 32.37
C ARG A 97 53.44 -20.11 31.98
N VAL A 98 53.95 -21.28 32.36
CA VAL A 98 53.19 -22.52 32.29
C VAL A 98 51.97 -22.39 33.19
N LEU A 99 50.80 -22.67 32.63
CA LEU A 99 49.53 -22.70 33.35
C LEU A 99 49.40 -24.03 34.09
N SER A 100 48.87 -24.00 35.30
CA SER A 100 48.48 -25.22 36.00
C SER A 100 47.27 -25.86 35.30
N THR A 101 46.99 -27.12 35.62
CA THR A 101 45.78 -27.81 35.16
C THR A 101 44.51 -27.08 35.59
N GLU A 102 44.50 -26.55 36.82
CA GLU A 102 43.36 -25.80 37.38
C GLU A 102 43.15 -24.48 36.63
N GLU A 103 44.22 -23.75 36.31
CA GLU A 103 44.15 -22.50 35.57
C GLU A 103 43.70 -22.71 34.13
N THR A 104 44.15 -23.80 33.52
CA THR A 104 43.72 -24.20 32.18
C THR A 104 42.22 -24.52 32.16
N ALA A 105 41.74 -25.27 33.16
CA ALA A 105 40.32 -25.56 33.30
C ALA A 105 39.48 -24.28 33.52
N ALA A 106 39.96 -23.36 34.36
CA ALA A 106 39.30 -22.08 34.59
C ALA A 106 39.23 -21.20 33.33
N LEU A 107 40.33 -21.10 32.57
CA LEU A 107 40.35 -20.38 31.28
C LEU A 107 39.41 -21.02 30.26
N SER A 108 39.32 -22.35 30.23
CA SER A 108 38.37 -23.06 29.38
C SER A 108 36.92 -22.73 29.76
N ALA A 109 36.58 -22.72 31.05
CA ALA A 109 35.25 -22.35 31.51
C ALA A 109 34.89 -20.90 31.15
N GLN A 110 35.83 -19.97 31.34
CA GLN A 110 35.66 -18.57 30.94
C GLN A 110 35.46 -18.41 29.42
N ALA A 111 36.17 -19.19 28.61
CA ALA A 111 35.97 -19.20 27.16
C ALA A 111 34.55 -19.67 26.77
N GLU A 112 34.00 -20.66 27.48
CA GLU A 112 32.61 -21.09 27.28
C GLU A 112 31.60 -20.03 27.71
N GLU A 113 31.88 -19.25 28.75
CA GLU A 113 31.03 -18.11 29.13
C GLU A 113 30.99 -17.05 28.02
N VAL A 114 32.15 -16.71 27.43
CA VAL A 114 32.23 -15.79 26.29
C VAL A 114 31.46 -16.35 25.09
N ARG A 115 31.59 -17.64 24.80
CA ARG A 115 30.81 -18.32 23.74
C ARG A 115 29.30 -18.25 24.04
N GLY A 116 28.90 -18.42 25.29
CA GLY A 116 27.52 -18.28 25.74
C GLY A 116 26.94 -16.90 25.40
N VAL A 117 27.67 -15.83 25.73
CA VAL A 117 27.27 -14.45 25.38
C VAL A 117 27.18 -14.24 23.87
N ALA A 118 28.11 -14.79 23.09
CA ALA A 118 28.03 -14.71 21.63
C ALA A 118 26.78 -15.42 21.08
N GLY A 119 26.43 -16.59 21.62
CA GLY A 119 25.19 -17.30 21.27
C GLY A 119 23.94 -16.51 21.65
N GLU A 120 23.92 -15.86 22.82
CA GLU A 120 22.85 -14.95 23.23
C GLU A 120 22.72 -13.77 22.25
N GLN A 121 23.84 -13.14 21.85
CA GLN A 121 23.83 -12.04 20.87
C GLN A 121 23.26 -12.47 19.52
N GLU A 122 23.61 -13.66 19.03
CA GLU A 122 23.04 -14.18 17.79
C GLU A 122 21.51 -14.30 17.88
N GLN A 123 20.99 -14.75 19.02
CA GLN A 123 19.55 -14.83 19.25
C GLN A 123 18.89 -13.45 19.30
N LEU A 124 19.52 -12.46 19.94
CA LEU A 124 19.00 -11.08 19.95
C LEU A 124 18.95 -10.50 18.53
N LEU A 125 20.02 -10.64 17.75
CA LEU A 125 20.09 -10.20 16.35
C LEU A 125 19.00 -10.87 15.50
N ARG A 126 18.77 -12.16 15.72
CA ARG A 126 17.71 -12.91 15.02
C ARG A 126 16.32 -12.34 15.32
N ARG A 127 16.02 -12.04 16.58
CA ARG A 127 14.73 -11.45 16.98
C ARG A 127 14.50 -10.07 16.33
N PHE A 128 15.52 -9.22 16.29
CA PHE A 128 15.42 -7.94 15.57
C PHE A 128 15.19 -8.15 14.07
N LYS A 129 15.94 -9.07 13.45
CA LYS A 129 15.77 -9.41 12.03
C LYS A 129 14.36 -9.88 11.72
N GLU A 130 13.81 -10.77 12.54
CA GLU A 130 12.44 -11.30 12.39
C GLU A 130 11.40 -10.17 12.44
N ALA A 131 11.51 -9.25 13.41
CA ALA A 131 10.61 -8.10 13.50
C ALA A 131 10.70 -7.17 12.27
N CYS A 132 11.90 -6.91 11.76
CA CYS A 132 12.10 -6.13 10.54
C CYS A 132 11.53 -6.84 9.29
N MET A 133 11.70 -8.15 9.19
CA MET A 133 11.14 -8.94 8.09
C MET A 133 9.61 -8.93 8.11
N GLU A 134 9.01 -9.04 9.29
CA GLU A 134 7.56 -8.95 9.48
C GLU A 134 7.04 -7.57 9.08
N LEU A 135 7.67 -6.49 9.56
CA LEU A 135 7.33 -5.11 9.14
C LEU A 135 7.37 -4.97 7.61
N GLY A 136 8.44 -5.47 6.98
CA GLY A 136 8.56 -5.44 5.53
C GLY A 136 7.46 -6.23 4.82
N ALA A 137 7.01 -7.35 5.39
CA ALA A 137 5.88 -8.13 4.85
C ALA A 137 4.56 -7.36 4.97
N GLN A 138 4.31 -6.71 6.10
CA GLN A 138 3.12 -5.88 6.32
C GLN A 138 3.08 -4.67 5.36
N CYS A 139 4.22 -4.01 5.15
CA CYS A 139 4.34 -2.93 4.15
C CYS A 139 4.01 -3.42 2.73
N ARG A 140 4.58 -4.56 2.30
CA ARG A 140 4.28 -5.13 0.98
C ARG A 140 2.80 -5.56 0.85
N ALA A 141 2.18 -6.05 1.93
CA ALA A 141 0.80 -6.46 1.92
C ALA A 141 -0.16 -5.28 1.71
N ILE A 142 0.11 -4.12 2.33
CA ILE A 142 -0.71 -2.91 2.15
C ILE A 142 -0.45 -2.22 0.81
N GLU A 143 0.77 -2.33 0.30
CA GLU A 143 1.15 -1.89 -1.04
C GLU A 143 0.36 -2.68 -2.08
N GLY A 144 0.37 -4.02 -1.97
CA GLY A 144 -0.39 -4.89 -2.86
C GLY A 144 0.04 -4.69 -4.32
N ASN A 145 -0.93 -4.45 -5.21
CA ASN A 145 -0.68 -4.10 -6.61
C ASN A 145 -0.49 -2.59 -6.84
N ARG A 146 -0.40 -1.79 -5.77
CA ARG A 146 -0.26 -0.33 -5.85
C ARG A 146 1.24 -0.06 -5.78
N GLY A 147 1.92 0.15 -6.89
CA GLY A 147 3.30 0.62 -6.89
C GLY A 147 3.40 1.92 -6.08
N TRP A 148 4.08 1.88 -4.93
CA TRP A 148 4.35 3.12 -4.20
C TRP A 148 5.62 3.80 -4.70
N ASP A 149 6.34 3.13 -5.60
CA ASP A 149 7.52 3.66 -6.26
C ASP A 149 7.11 4.67 -7.35
N ARG A 150 7.73 5.84 -7.33
CA ARG A 150 7.35 6.97 -8.20
C ARG A 150 7.94 6.88 -9.60
N ASP A 151 8.84 5.93 -9.83
CA ASP A 151 9.57 5.75 -11.08
C ASP A 151 9.11 4.46 -11.77
N SER A 152 7.92 4.47 -12.37
CA SER A 152 7.53 3.38 -13.28
C SER A 152 8.47 3.37 -14.49
N SER A 153 9.11 2.25 -14.75
CA SER A 153 9.96 2.13 -15.94
C SER A 153 9.11 2.04 -17.22
N GLU A 154 9.66 2.49 -18.36
CA GLU A 154 9.02 2.31 -19.67
C GLU A 154 8.74 0.81 -19.96
N ALA A 155 9.58 -0.09 -19.45
CA ALA A 155 9.45 -1.54 -19.61
C ALA A 155 8.24 -2.11 -18.85
N GLU A 156 7.96 -1.64 -17.63
CA GLU A 156 6.78 -2.03 -16.86
C GLU A 156 5.50 -1.52 -17.52
N THR A 157 5.53 -0.30 -18.04
CA THR A 157 4.39 0.28 -18.77
C THR A 157 4.08 -0.52 -20.04
N ALA A 158 5.10 -0.92 -20.80
CA ALA A 158 4.94 -1.76 -21.98
C ALA A 158 4.41 -3.17 -21.64
N GLY A 159 4.88 -3.77 -20.54
CA GLY A 159 4.39 -5.06 -20.06
C GLY A 159 2.91 -4.98 -19.64
N LEU A 160 2.52 -3.91 -18.94
CA LEU A 160 1.15 -3.63 -18.57
C LEU A 160 0.26 -3.47 -19.80
N GLU A 161 0.66 -2.64 -20.77
CA GLU A 161 -0.08 -2.43 -22.02
C GLU A 161 -0.30 -3.75 -22.76
N ALA A 162 0.74 -4.56 -22.93
CA ALA A 162 0.64 -5.86 -23.58
C ALA A 162 -0.33 -6.81 -22.85
N SER A 163 -0.32 -6.81 -21.52
CA SER A 163 -1.21 -7.65 -20.71
C SER A 163 -2.69 -7.24 -20.80
N LEU A 164 -2.97 -5.96 -21.05
CA LEU A 164 -4.31 -5.40 -21.07
C LEU A 164 -4.84 -5.10 -22.49
N ALA A 165 -4.03 -5.30 -23.52
CA ALA A 165 -4.28 -4.85 -24.89
C ALA A 165 -5.68 -5.19 -25.43
N ALA A 166 -6.23 -6.36 -25.08
CA ALA A 166 -7.55 -6.80 -25.51
C ALA A 166 -8.72 -5.97 -24.94
N TRP A 167 -8.50 -5.27 -23.83
CA TRP A 167 -9.53 -4.51 -23.11
C TRP A 167 -9.25 -3.01 -23.05
N LEU A 168 -8.08 -2.56 -23.51
CA LEU A 168 -7.77 -1.13 -23.49
C LEU A 168 -8.77 -0.35 -24.35
N PRO A 169 -9.25 0.82 -23.88
CA PRO A 169 -10.12 1.67 -24.67
C PRO A 169 -9.34 2.23 -25.89
N PRO A 170 -10.01 2.78 -26.92
CA PRO A 170 -9.30 3.44 -28.00
C PRO A 170 -8.60 4.73 -27.54
N SER A 171 -7.64 5.21 -28.32
CA SER A 171 -7.10 6.57 -28.13
C SER A 171 -8.20 7.62 -28.21
N PRO A 172 -8.12 8.71 -27.43
CA PRO A 172 -7.00 9.11 -26.54
C PRO A 172 -7.11 8.55 -25.11
N HIS A 173 -8.12 7.72 -24.82
CA HIS A 173 -8.41 7.29 -23.46
C HIS A 173 -7.40 6.24 -22.97
N ARG A 174 -6.87 5.43 -23.91
CA ARG A 174 -5.82 4.44 -23.66
C ARG A 174 -4.62 5.06 -22.98
N GLU A 175 -4.07 6.11 -23.57
CA GLU A 175 -2.83 6.73 -23.09
C GLU A 175 -3.05 7.34 -21.70
N LYS A 176 -4.24 7.90 -21.45
CA LYS A 176 -4.62 8.45 -20.15
C LYS A 176 -4.77 7.38 -19.08
N ILE A 177 -5.44 6.26 -19.38
CA ILE A 177 -5.63 5.22 -18.36
C ILE A 177 -4.32 4.49 -18.06
N LEU A 178 -3.45 4.28 -19.06
CA LEU A 178 -2.12 3.71 -18.84
C LEU A 178 -1.26 4.64 -17.96
N ASP A 179 -1.29 5.96 -18.16
CA ASP A 179 -0.61 6.93 -17.29
C ASP A 179 -1.14 6.90 -15.84
N PHE A 180 -2.44 6.67 -15.65
CA PHE A 180 -3.02 6.52 -14.30
C PHE A 180 -2.60 5.20 -13.64
N LEU A 181 -2.58 4.12 -14.40
CA LEU A 181 -2.16 2.80 -13.91
C LEU A 181 -0.66 2.77 -13.61
N SER A 182 0.18 3.42 -14.43
CA SER A 182 1.62 3.47 -14.22
C SER A 182 2.03 4.36 -13.04
N ARG A 183 1.14 5.24 -12.59
CA ARG A 183 1.34 6.13 -11.43
C ARG A 183 0.53 5.71 -10.22
N ASP A 184 -0.08 4.52 -10.27
CA ASP A 184 -0.87 3.95 -9.18
C ASP A 184 -2.05 4.79 -8.69
N ARG A 185 -2.52 5.67 -9.59
CA ARG A 185 -3.75 6.45 -9.44
C ARG A 185 -5.00 5.65 -9.83
N ALA A 186 -4.79 4.45 -10.35
CA ALA A 186 -5.81 3.46 -10.59
C ALA A 186 -5.20 2.07 -10.44
N VAL A 187 -6.02 1.08 -10.12
CA VAL A 187 -5.60 -0.32 -10.01
C VAL A 187 -6.55 -1.23 -10.77
N VAL A 188 -6.00 -2.25 -11.41
CA VAL A 188 -6.78 -3.33 -12.00
C VAL A 188 -7.25 -4.25 -10.88
N LEU A 189 -8.57 -4.44 -10.77
CA LEU A 189 -9.14 -5.38 -9.80
C LEU A 189 -8.96 -6.83 -10.25
N PRO A 190 -8.82 -7.80 -9.32
CA PRO A 190 -8.80 -9.22 -9.66
C PRO A 190 -10.02 -9.61 -10.48
N LYS A 191 -9.81 -10.46 -11.49
CA LYS A 191 -10.86 -10.93 -12.41
C LYS A 191 -10.72 -12.43 -12.67
N GLU A 192 -11.82 -13.07 -13.07
CA GLU A 192 -11.74 -14.41 -13.65
C GLU A 192 -11.24 -14.36 -15.10
N GLU A 193 -10.75 -15.50 -15.60
CA GLU A 193 -10.23 -15.60 -16.97
C GLU A 193 -11.35 -15.31 -17.99
N GLY A 194 -11.10 -14.40 -18.92
CA GLY A 194 -12.07 -13.98 -19.94
C GLY A 194 -13.00 -12.83 -19.54
N GLU A 195 -13.04 -12.44 -18.27
CA GLU A 195 -13.83 -11.27 -17.85
C GLU A 195 -13.16 -9.95 -18.25
N VAL A 196 -13.98 -8.91 -18.41
CA VAL A 196 -13.48 -7.55 -18.64
C VAL A 196 -12.88 -7.04 -17.32
N PRO A 197 -11.61 -6.60 -17.29
CA PRO A 197 -11.02 -6.03 -16.08
C PRO A 197 -11.80 -4.82 -15.61
N LEU A 198 -12.05 -4.73 -14.31
CA LEU A 198 -12.54 -3.51 -13.67
C LEU A 198 -11.36 -2.69 -13.17
N ILE A 199 -11.45 -1.38 -13.34
CA ILE A 199 -10.46 -0.43 -12.82
C ILE A 199 -11.06 0.28 -11.62
N GLN A 200 -10.35 0.27 -10.50
CA GLN A 200 -10.66 1.10 -9.35
C GLN A 200 -9.73 2.32 -9.31
N PHE A 201 -10.30 3.50 -9.09
CA PHE A 201 -9.57 4.77 -8.93
C PHE A 201 -9.32 5.11 -7.46
N GLU A 202 -8.51 6.14 -7.19
CA GLU A 202 -8.10 6.59 -5.83
C GLU A 202 -9.29 6.77 -4.87
N ASP A 203 -10.33 7.45 -5.36
CA ASP A 203 -11.56 7.78 -4.65
C ASP A 203 -12.54 6.61 -4.57
N GLY A 204 -12.18 5.44 -5.10
CA GLY A 204 -12.99 4.23 -5.03
C GLY A 204 -14.01 4.08 -6.17
N GLY A 205 -14.04 5.01 -7.13
CA GLY A 205 -14.82 4.84 -8.37
C GLY A 205 -14.35 3.59 -9.12
N VAL A 206 -15.28 2.88 -9.76
CA VAL A 206 -15.00 1.62 -10.47
C VAL A 206 -15.62 1.66 -11.85
N ILE A 207 -14.84 1.40 -12.89
CA ILE A 207 -15.31 1.41 -14.28
C ILE A 207 -14.67 0.22 -15.02
N ALA A 208 -15.43 -0.48 -15.87
CA ALA A 208 -14.85 -1.50 -16.73
C ALA A 208 -13.81 -0.91 -17.69
N LEU A 209 -12.61 -1.52 -17.78
CA LEU A 209 -11.47 -0.98 -18.52
C LEU A 209 -11.81 -0.64 -19.99
N SER A 210 -12.58 -1.49 -20.66
CA SER A 210 -13.01 -1.27 -22.05
C SER A 210 -13.98 -0.09 -22.19
N ALA A 211 -14.70 0.25 -21.13
CA ALA A 211 -15.66 1.34 -21.07
C ALA A 211 -15.04 2.64 -20.52
N VAL A 212 -13.84 2.64 -19.94
CA VAL A 212 -13.20 3.86 -19.42
C VAL A 212 -13.00 4.90 -20.52
N ARG A 213 -13.51 6.12 -20.30
CA ARG A 213 -13.32 7.28 -21.17
C ARG A 213 -12.84 8.46 -20.37
N TRP A 214 -11.69 9.02 -20.77
CA TRP A 214 -11.26 10.34 -20.29
C TRP A 214 -12.15 11.43 -20.91
N SER A 215 -12.78 12.24 -20.07
CA SER A 215 -13.49 13.44 -20.46
C SER A 215 -12.68 14.69 -20.10
N ALA A 216 -12.20 15.40 -21.11
CA ALA A 216 -11.49 16.66 -20.91
C ALA A 216 -12.42 17.78 -20.38
N ALA A 217 -13.73 17.64 -20.60
CA ALA A 217 -14.75 18.58 -20.16
C ALA A 217 -14.83 18.66 -18.62
N VAL A 218 -14.65 17.52 -17.95
CA VAL A 218 -14.68 17.39 -16.49
C VAL A 218 -13.32 16.99 -15.89
N SER A 219 -12.28 16.89 -16.73
CA SER A 219 -10.94 16.43 -16.37
C SER A 219 -10.95 15.13 -15.56
N ASN A 220 -11.77 14.16 -15.99
CA ASN A 220 -12.03 12.96 -15.20
C ASN A 220 -12.37 11.74 -16.08
N PHE A 221 -12.36 10.53 -15.51
CA PHE A 221 -12.84 9.34 -16.20
C PHE A 221 -14.32 9.07 -15.95
N VAL A 222 -15.01 8.62 -17.00
CA VAL A 222 -16.41 8.22 -17.01
C VAL A 222 -16.59 6.94 -17.83
N PRO A 223 -17.65 6.15 -17.63
CA PRO A 223 -18.02 5.06 -18.51
C PRO A 223 -18.40 5.57 -19.91
N ALA A 224 -18.18 4.77 -20.95
CA ALA A 224 -18.53 5.10 -22.33
C ALA A 224 -20.03 5.31 -22.57
N SER A 225 -20.87 4.80 -21.66
CA SER A 225 -22.32 5.00 -21.65
C SER A 225 -22.74 6.33 -21.03
N PHE A 226 -21.80 7.12 -20.50
CA PHE A 226 -22.07 8.35 -19.78
C PHE A 226 -21.33 9.53 -20.42
N ASP A 227 -22.07 10.59 -20.73
CA ASP A 227 -21.53 11.82 -21.31
C ASP A 227 -21.71 12.98 -20.30
N PRO A 228 -20.66 13.36 -19.55
CA PRO A 228 -20.77 14.39 -18.53
C PRO A 228 -20.86 15.78 -19.16
N SER A 229 -21.66 16.65 -18.56
CA SER A 229 -21.74 18.02 -19.03
C SER A 229 -20.44 18.78 -18.75
N PRO A 230 -19.89 19.55 -19.71
CA PRO A 230 -18.74 20.43 -19.48
C PRO A 230 -19.00 21.53 -18.45
N ARG A 231 -20.28 21.76 -18.09
CA ARG A 231 -20.67 22.74 -17.09
C ARG A 231 -20.59 22.21 -15.67
N ALA A 232 -20.48 20.90 -15.47
CA ALA A 232 -20.39 20.29 -14.14
C ALA A 232 -19.28 20.92 -13.29
N ASN A 233 -18.11 21.18 -13.90
CA ASN A 233 -16.97 21.81 -13.23
C ASN A 233 -17.27 23.20 -12.63
N ARG A 234 -18.32 23.91 -13.09
CA ARG A 234 -18.74 25.19 -12.50
C ARG A 234 -19.32 25.06 -11.10
N TYR A 235 -19.72 23.84 -10.72
CA TYR A 235 -20.31 23.50 -9.43
C TYR A 235 -19.27 22.98 -8.43
N ARG A 236 -18.01 22.85 -8.88
CA ARG A 236 -16.86 22.60 -8.02
C ARG A 236 -16.54 23.90 -7.28
N PRO A 237 -16.57 23.92 -5.94
CA PRO A 237 -16.14 25.10 -5.20
C PRO A 237 -14.67 25.38 -5.54
N GLU A 238 -14.31 26.67 -5.68
CA GLU A 238 -12.89 27.04 -5.70
C GLU A 238 -12.27 26.57 -4.39
N GLU A 239 -11.20 25.75 -4.47
CA GLU A 239 -10.50 25.28 -3.28
C GLU A 239 -10.03 26.51 -2.47
N GLY A 240 -10.55 26.64 -1.25
CA GLY A 240 -10.15 27.66 -0.28
C GLY A 240 -8.97 27.24 0.57
#